data_AF-A0A6H5GJQ6-F1
#
_entry.id   AF-A0A6H5GJQ6-F1
#
_cell.length_a   1.000
_cell.length_b   1.000
_cell.length_c   1.000
_cell.angle_alpha   90.00
_cell.angle_beta   90.00
_cell.angle_gamma   90.00
#
_symmetry.space_group_name_H-M   'P 1'
#
loop_
_entity.id
_entity.type
_entity.pdbx_description
1 polymer ?
#
loop_
_entity_poly.entity_id
_entity_poly.type
_entity_poly.pdbx_seq_one_letter_code
_entity_poly.pdbx_strand_id
1 'polypeptide(L)'
;MNRHTSRFRIISFSSLLKIEPLRRFCRVHQIKKKKKKKNVTNFFLTAFFEYIFQKQSTLTTSGGNPVADKSNILTAGERGPLLIEDLIYFDEMQRFDRERIPERVVHAKGAGAFGYFLVTNDIRPYSKATLFHPVGKKTPLVARFSTVIGERGSADTARDPRGFSIKFYTEDGIWDMVGNNTPIFFVRDPLMFISFIHSQKRNPVTNLKDFDSFWDFITLRPESTFQIMRHFSDLGTPDGHRHMNGYGSNTYKLVNEEGHPVYCKFHFLTDQGVRNLTADVAKRLEAEDPDYSTRDLYNHIASGDFPSWTMYIQVMTFEEAERFRWNPFDVTKVWPENEFPLIEVGKMVLDRNPTNYFADIEQVGFAPSNMVPGIEPSPDKMLQGRLFAYQDTHLYRIGVNHKQLPVNSPFRSPVVNTIRDGPMTYTDNQGGAPNYFPSSFSKRSGCSSAEQSRYRVSGDVARYFSILHTAI
;
A
#
# COMPACT_ATOMS: atom_id res chain seq x y z
N MET A 1 28.89 46.62 -49.95
CA MET A 1 27.68 45.77 -50.03
C MET A 1 27.84 44.66 -48.99
N ASN A 2 27.03 44.42 -47.97
CA ASN A 2 25.87 45.06 -47.37
C ASN A 2 25.96 44.76 -45.86
N ARG A 3 25.77 45.77 -45.00
CA ARG A 3 25.59 45.58 -43.55
C ARG A 3 24.12 45.22 -43.31
N HIS A 4 23.85 44.08 -42.67
CA HIS A 4 22.53 43.81 -42.08
C HIS A 4 22.66 43.56 -40.58
N THR A 5 22.18 44.55 -39.82
CA THR A 5 21.93 44.50 -38.38
C THR A 5 20.54 43.90 -38.13
N SER A 6 20.48 42.76 -37.44
CA SER A 6 19.22 42.14 -37.00
C SER A 6 18.83 42.69 -35.63
N ARG A 7 17.76 43.50 -35.58
CA ARG A 7 17.14 44.01 -34.35
C ARG A 7 16.41 42.87 -33.62
N PHE A 8 16.74 42.63 -32.35
CA PHE A 8 15.88 41.87 -31.44
C PHE A 8 14.59 42.66 -31.17
N ARG A 9 13.43 42.06 -31.47
CA ARG A 9 12.12 42.56 -31.06
C ARG A 9 11.78 42.00 -29.67
N ILE A 10 11.55 42.90 -28.72
CA ILE A 10 10.91 42.59 -27.44
C ILE A 10 9.47 42.20 -27.74
N ILE A 11 9.09 40.96 -27.44
CA ILE A 11 7.73 40.45 -27.62
C ILE A 11 6.90 40.89 -26.41
N SER A 12 5.82 41.62 -26.67
CA SER A 12 4.84 42.06 -25.66
C SER A 12 4.12 40.87 -25.03
N PHE A 13 3.88 40.95 -23.72
CA PHE A 13 3.18 39.97 -22.87
C PHE A 13 1.82 39.51 -23.42
N SER A 14 1.19 40.31 -24.27
CA SER A 14 -0.07 39.97 -24.95
C SER A 14 0.02 38.81 -25.96
N SER A 15 1.24 38.45 -26.40
CA SER A 15 1.48 37.42 -27.42
C SER A 15 1.46 35.99 -26.87
N LEU A 16 1.80 35.82 -25.59
CA LEU A 16 1.94 34.52 -24.91
C LEU A 16 0.59 33.85 -24.59
N LEU A 17 -0.52 34.60 -24.66
CA LEU A 17 -1.88 34.10 -24.41
C LEU A 17 -2.49 33.30 -25.58
N LYS A 18 -1.72 33.04 -26.65
CA LYS A 18 -2.18 32.28 -27.83
C LYS A 18 -1.75 30.79 -27.85
N ILE A 19 -1.08 30.30 -26.82
CA ILE A 19 -0.63 28.90 -26.76
C ILE A 19 -1.81 28.01 -26.30
N GLU A 20 -2.27 27.10 -27.17
CA GLU A 20 -3.45 26.23 -26.98
C GLU A 20 -3.52 25.38 -25.68
N PRO A 21 -2.42 24.94 -25.03
CA PRO A 21 -2.50 24.14 -23.81
C PRO A 21 -3.20 24.86 -22.65
N LEU A 22 -3.12 26.20 -22.59
CA LEU A 22 -3.74 27.02 -21.54
C LEU A 22 -5.27 27.09 -21.64
N ARG A 23 -5.83 26.98 -22.85
CA ARG A 23 -7.29 26.97 -23.05
C ARG A 23 -7.92 25.66 -22.57
N ARG A 24 -7.19 24.54 -22.67
CA ARG A 24 -7.65 23.22 -22.23
C ARG A 24 -7.65 23.12 -20.69
N PHE A 25 -6.67 23.71 -20.03
CA PHE A 25 -6.60 23.76 -18.56
C PHE A 25 -7.70 24.65 -17.95
N CYS A 26 -8.03 25.78 -18.59
CA CYS A 26 -9.07 26.69 -18.10
C CYS A 26 -10.52 26.21 -18.33
N ARG A 27 -10.76 25.30 -19.29
CA ARG A 27 -12.12 24.79 -19.60
C ARG A 27 -12.67 23.81 -18.56
N VAL A 28 -11.82 23.21 -17.72
CA VAL A 28 -12.25 22.24 -16.70
C VAL A 28 -12.90 22.92 -15.47
N HIS A 29 -12.75 24.24 -15.29
CA HIS A 29 -13.15 24.94 -14.07
C HIS A 29 -14.36 25.90 -14.20
N GLN A 30 -15.21 25.75 -15.22
CA GLN A 30 -16.46 26.51 -15.31
C GLN A 30 -17.69 25.70 -14.86
N ILE A 31 -17.85 25.47 -13.56
CA ILE A 31 -19.17 25.19 -12.96
C ILE A 31 -19.38 26.05 -11.70
N LYS A 32 -20.27 27.05 -11.87
CA LYS A 32 -21.13 27.78 -10.90
C LYS A 32 -20.69 27.85 -9.42
N LYS A 33 -20.24 29.04 -8.99
CA LYS A 33 -20.87 29.84 -7.90
C LYS A 33 -20.24 31.25 -7.79
N LYS A 34 -21.09 32.27 -7.84
CA LYS A 34 -20.76 33.69 -7.61
C LYS A 34 -20.40 33.91 -6.12
N LYS A 35 -19.42 34.80 -5.87
CA LYS A 35 -18.91 35.32 -4.57
C LYS A 35 -17.76 34.53 -3.89
N LYS A 36 -16.57 34.52 -4.50
CA LYS A 36 -15.24 34.47 -3.80
C LYS A 36 -14.05 34.74 -4.75
N LYS A 37 -14.19 35.67 -5.70
CA LYS A 37 -13.27 35.81 -6.86
C LYS A 37 -12.02 36.68 -6.66
N LYS A 38 -11.73 37.21 -5.46
CA LYS A 38 -10.54 38.06 -5.23
C LYS A 38 -9.36 37.36 -4.57
N ASN A 39 -9.55 36.25 -3.85
CA ASN A 39 -8.45 35.58 -3.14
C ASN A 39 -7.83 34.39 -3.91
N VAL A 40 -8.61 33.71 -4.74
CA VAL A 40 -8.12 32.52 -5.49
C VAL A 40 -7.17 32.94 -6.63
N THR A 41 -7.50 34.01 -7.35
CA THR A 41 -6.68 34.53 -8.46
C THR A 41 -5.32 35.03 -7.99
N ASN A 42 -5.24 35.57 -6.76
CA ASN A 42 -4.00 36.11 -6.20
C ASN A 42 -3.04 34.99 -5.75
N PHE A 43 -3.57 33.87 -5.25
CA PHE A 43 -2.80 32.68 -4.85
C PHE A 43 -2.19 31.94 -6.05
N PHE A 44 -2.96 31.77 -7.13
CA PHE A 44 -2.43 31.16 -8.35
C PHE A 44 -1.39 32.04 -9.06
N LEU A 45 -1.55 33.37 -9.05
CA LEU A 45 -0.51 34.26 -9.56
C LEU A 45 0.75 34.21 -8.69
N THR A 46 0.64 34.21 -7.36
CA THR A 46 1.82 34.15 -6.48
C THR A 46 2.57 32.83 -6.59
N ALA A 47 1.88 31.69 -6.61
CA ALA A 47 2.52 30.38 -6.82
C ALA A 47 3.17 30.25 -8.22
N PHE A 48 2.53 30.81 -9.25
CA PHE A 48 3.09 30.84 -10.60
C PHE A 48 4.31 31.78 -10.70
N PHE A 49 4.27 32.92 -10.01
CA PHE A 49 5.43 33.82 -9.88
C PHE A 49 6.55 33.17 -9.05
N GLU A 50 6.27 32.53 -7.91
CA GLU A 50 7.28 31.81 -7.11
C GLU A 50 7.94 30.65 -7.88
N TYR A 51 7.18 29.93 -8.72
CA TYR A 51 7.74 28.90 -9.60
C TYR A 51 8.62 29.49 -10.72
N ILE A 52 8.22 30.64 -11.31
CA ILE A 52 9.02 31.33 -12.34
C ILE A 52 10.27 32.00 -11.74
N PHE A 53 10.20 32.46 -10.49
CA PHE A 53 11.30 33.13 -9.80
C PHE A 53 12.10 32.21 -8.87
N GLN A 54 11.82 30.89 -8.87
CA GLN A 54 12.70 29.93 -8.21
C GLN A 54 14.08 29.99 -8.88
N LYS A 55 15.10 30.29 -8.09
CA LYS A 55 16.49 30.24 -8.54
C LYS A 55 16.75 28.85 -9.09
N GLN A 56 17.09 28.76 -10.37
CA GLN A 56 17.40 27.50 -11.03
C GLN A 56 18.51 26.79 -10.24
N SER A 57 18.23 25.58 -9.78
CA SER A 57 19.21 24.77 -9.06
C SER A 57 20.33 24.36 -10.01
N THR A 58 21.58 24.49 -9.57
CA THR A 58 22.73 23.95 -10.29
C THR A 58 22.64 22.44 -10.32
N LEU A 59 22.76 21.84 -11.51
CA LEU A 59 22.86 20.39 -11.65
C LEU A 59 24.16 19.89 -11.02
N THR A 60 24.11 18.77 -10.33
CA THR A 60 25.29 18.15 -9.72
C THR A 60 25.38 16.64 -10.02
N THR A 61 26.57 16.08 -9.87
CA THR A 61 26.79 14.63 -9.73
C THR A 61 26.23 14.12 -8.40
N SER A 62 26.20 12.79 -8.20
CA SER A 62 25.82 12.16 -6.93
C SER A 62 26.70 12.60 -5.74
N GLY A 63 27.97 12.95 -6.00
CA GLY A 63 28.91 13.52 -5.03
C GLY A 63 28.74 15.02 -4.77
N GLY A 64 27.78 15.68 -5.44
CA GLY A 64 27.54 17.12 -5.28
C GLY A 64 28.45 18.03 -6.11
N ASN A 65 29.20 17.50 -7.08
CA ASN A 65 30.04 18.32 -7.97
C ASN A 65 29.17 19.00 -9.03
N PRO A 66 29.32 20.32 -9.26
CA PRO A 66 28.52 21.02 -10.27
C PRO A 66 28.82 20.51 -11.69
N VAL A 67 27.78 20.34 -12.50
CA VAL A 67 27.85 19.85 -13.88
C VAL A 67 27.72 21.02 -14.85
N ALA A 68 28.71 21.20 -15.72
CA ALA A 68 28.73 22.28 -16.71
C ALA A 68 27.90 21.95 -17.96
N ASP A 69 28.04 20.74 -18.50
CA ASP A 69 27.31 20.25 -19.66
C ASP A 69 26.78 18.83 -19.37
N LYS A 70 25.50 18.62 -19.71
CA LYS A 70 24.79 17.34 -19.56
C LYS A 70 24.17 16.87 -20.88
N SER A 71 24.48 17.53 -21.99
CA SER A 71 23.94 17.23 -23.31
C SER A 71 24.95 16.52 -24.21
N ASN A 72 26.23 16.52 -23.83
CA ASN A 72 27.31 15.93 -24.59
C ASN A 72 28.21 15.08 -23.69
N ILE A 73 28.68 13.95 -24.22
CA ILE A 73 29.73 13.14 -23.59
C ILE A 73 31.10 13.72 -23.94
N LEU A 74 32.11 13.43 -23.12
CA LEU A 74 33.49 13.83 -23.35
C LEU A 74 34.18 12.91 -24.37
N THR A 75 34.72 13.50 -25.44
CA THR A 75 35.35 12.75 -26.54
C THR A 75 36.74 13.27 -26.92
N ALA A 76 37.57 12.41 -27.51
CA ALA A 76 38.85 12.81 -28.12
C ALA A 76 38.64 13.52 -29.48
N GLY A 77 38.16 14.76 -29.44
CA GLY A 77 37.81 15.56 -30.62
C GLY A 77 36.35 15.37 -31.07
N GLU A 78 35.88 16.22 -31.99
CA GLU A 78 34.45 16.32 -32.38
C GLU A 78 33.83 15.01 -32.88
N ARG A 79 34.64 14.09 -33.41
CA ARG A 79 34.21 12.77 -33.92
C ARG A 79 35.01 11.62 -33.31
N GLY A 80 35.66 11.87 -32.18
CA GLY A 80 36.46 10.88 -31.47
C GLY A 80 35.63 9.97 -30.57
N PRO A 81 36.25 8.93 -29.99
CA PRO A 81 35.60 8.05 -29.03
C PRO A 81 35.36 8.73 -27.67
N LEU A 82 34.45 8.15 -26.87
CA LEU A 82 34.23 8.47 -25.45
C LEU A 82 35.52 8.29 -24.64
N LEU A 83 35.74 9.16 -23.66
CA LEU A 83 36.83 9.05 -22.70
C LEU A 83 36.36 8.45 -21.37
N ILE A 84 37.18 7.58 -20.78
CA ILE A 84 36.90 6.96 -19.47
C ILE A 84 36.85 7.99 -18.32
N GLU A 85 37.41 9.18 -18.54
CA GLU A 85 37.40 10.29 -17.60
C GLU A 85 36.10 11.13 -17.64
N ASP A 86 35.10 10.74 -18.46
CA ASP A 86 33.75 11.31 -18.38
C ASP A 86 33.01 10.81 -17.13
N LEU A 87 33.42 11.32 -15.97
CA LEU A 87 32.88 10.90 -14.67
C LEU A 87 31.41 11.28 -14.49
N ILE A 88 30.90 12.27 -15.24
CA ILE A 88 29.49 12.69 -15.20
C ILE A 88 28.63 11.61 -15.87
N TYR A 89 29.02 11.17 -17.08
CA TYR A 89 28.33 10.10 -17.79
C TYR A 89 28.32 8.81 -16.98
N PHE A 90 29.47 8.40 -16.42
CA PHE A 90 29.53 7.15 -15.66
C PHE A 90 28.75 7.20 -14.36
N ASP A 91 28.76 8.30 -13.61
CA ASP A 91 27.96 8.47 -12.40
C ASP A 91 26.45 8.27 -12.68
N GLU A 92 25.95 8.93 -13.73
CA GLU A 92 24.54 8.84 -14.12
C GLU A 92 24.16 7.46 -14.65
N MET A 93 24.97 6.90 -15.57
CA MET A 93 24.68 5.59 -16.17
C MET A 93 24.68 4.48 -15.10
N GLN A 94 25.65 4.52 -14.17
CA GLN A 94 25.70 3.55 -13.07
C GLN A 94 24.47 3.63 -12.16
N ARG A 95 23.91 4.83 -11.95
CA ARG A 95 22.68 4.99 -11.16
C ARG A 95 21.45 4.51 -11.94
N PHE A 96 21.36 4.86 -13.22
CA PHE A 96 20.28 4.48 -14.12
C PHE A 96 20.13 2.95 -14.19
N ASP A 97 21.25 2.23 -14.39
CA ASP A 97 21.27 0.76 -14.45
C ASP A 97 20.79 0.08 -13.16
N ARG A 98 20.73 0.83 -12.04
CA ARG A 98 20.32 0.35 -10.71
C ARG A 98 19.00 0.96 -10.24
N GLU A 99 18.17 1.47 -11.16
CA GLU A 99 16.84 2.00 -10.81
C GLU A 99 15.82 0.94 -10.38
N ARG A 100 15.92 -0.28 -10.90
CA ARG A 100 14.92 -1.32 -10.65
C ARG A 100 15.29 -2.12 -9.41
N ILE A 101 14.32 -2.28 -8.53
CA ILE A 101 14.32 -3.29 -7.45
C ILE A 101 13.35 -4.41 -7.84
N PRO A 102 13.42 -5.59 -7.21
CA PRO A 102 12.41 -6.62 -7.42
C PRO A 102 11.00 -6.06 -7.18
N GLU A 103 10.05 -6.37 -8.07
CA GLU A 103 8.64 -6.10 -7.78
C GLU A 103 8.14 -7.03 -6.65
N ARG A 104 6.95 -6.77 -6.12
CA ARG A 104 6.33 -7.69 -5.17
C ARG A 104 5.99 -9.00 -5.89
N VAL A 105 6.30 -10.14 -5.26
CA VAL A 105 5.98 -11.48 -5.81
C VAL A 105 4.49 -11.66 -6.13
N VAL A 106 3.63 -11.00 -5.35
CA VAL A 106 2.19 -10.84 -5.57
C VAL A 106 1.81 -9.38 -5.35
N HIS A 107 0.74 -8.91 -5.97
CA HIS A 107 0.28 -7.53 -5.86
C HIS A 107 1.28 -6.48 -6.39
N ALA A 108 1.98 -6.81 -7.48
CA ALA A 108 3.00 -5.94 -8.08
C ALA A 108 2.39 -4.63 -8.62
N LYS A 109 1.32 -4.70 -9.43
CA LYS A 109 0.61 -3.52 -9.93
C LYS A 109 -0.29 -2.91 -8.86
N GLY A 110 -0.14 -1.61 -8.60
CA GLY A 110 -0.98 -0.93 -7.62
C GLY A 110 -0.82 0.58 -7.58
N ALA A 111 -1.66 1.21 -6.77
CA ALA A 111 -1.68 2.64 -6.50
C ALA A 111 -1.75 2.87 -5.00
N GLY A 112 -1.33 4.03 -4.51
CA GLY A 112 -1.45 4.33 -3.10
C GLY A 112 -1.56 5.81 -2.83
N ALA A 113 -2.01 6.12 -1.63
CA ALA A 113 -2.22 7.48 -1.16
C ALA A 113 -2.09 7.54 0.36
N PHE A 114 -1.83 8.74 0.86
CA PHE A 114 -1.76 9.05 2.27
C PHE A 114 -3.07 9.66 2.76
N GLY A 115 -3.26 9.61 4.07
CA GLY A 115 -4.45 10.15 4.70
C GLY A 115 -4.42 10.02 6.21
N TYR A 116 -5.61 9.87 6.79
CA TYR A 116 -5.79 9.65 8.21
C TYR A 116 -6.97 8.72 8.51
N PHE A 117 -6.91 8.09 9.67
CA PHE A 117 -8.03 7.40 10.30
C PHE A 117 -8.59 8.26 11.43
N LEU A 118 -9.89 8.54 11.40
CA LEU A 118 -10.63 9.29 12.40
C LEU A 118 -11.49 8.33 13.23
N VAL A 119 -11.27 8.26 14.54
CA VAL A 119 -12.13 7.49 15.45
C VAL A 119 -13.50 8.16 15.56
N THR A 120 -14.58 7.42 15.31
CA THR A 120 -15.97 7.91 15.44
C THR A 120 -16.70 7.29 16.61
N ASN A 121 -16.34 6.07 16.99
CA ASN A 121 -17.00 5.30 18.03
C ASN A 121 -15.99 4.72 19.02
N ASP A 122 -16.43 4.55 20.26
CA ASP A 122 -15.62 3.97 21.32
C ASP A 122 -15.70 2.44 21.28
N ILE A 123 -14.54 1.79 21.10
CA ILE A 123 -14.40 0.33 21.13
C ILE A 123 -13.43 -0.15 22.21
N ARG A 124 -13.15 0.69 23.22
CA ARG A 124 -12.33 0.32 24.40
C ARG A 124 -12.78 -0.96 25.10
N PRO A 125 -14.08 -1.33 25.17
CA PRO A 125 -14.49 -2.63 25.70
C PRO A 125 -13.82 -3.83 25.03
N TYR A 126 -13.36 -3.68 23.78
CA TYR A 126 -12.75 -4.75 22.99
C TYR A 126 -11.23 -4.60 22.83
N SER A 127 -10.70 -3.37 22.73
CA SER A 127 -9.29 -3.14 22.43
C SER A 127 -8.67 -1.97 23.19
N LYS A 128 -7.49 -2.19 23.77
CA LYS A 128 -6.62 -1.16 24.37
C LYS A 128 -5.76 -0.41 23.36
N ALA A 129 -5.91 -0.67 22.06
CA ALA A 129 -5.02 -0.09 21.06
C ALA A 129 -5.24 1.42 20.93
N THR A 130 -4.16 2.19 21.09
CA THR A 130 -4.18 3.66 21.17
C THR A 130 -4.74 4.35 19.93
N LEU A 131 -4.69 3.72 18.76
CA LEU A 131 -5.28 4.30 17.55
C LEU A 131 -6.80 4.41 17.58
N PHE A 132 -7.49 3.65 18.44
CA PHE A 132 -8.96 3.61 18.53
C PHE A 132 -9.54 4.54 19.60
N HIS A 133 -8.71 5.34 20.28
CA HIS A 133 -9.18 6.26 21.31
C HIS A 133 -8.27 7.50 21.46
N PRO A 134 -8.82 8.65 21.91
CA PRO A 134 -10.24 8.91 22.11
C PRO A 134 -11.00 9.10 20.79
N VAL A 135 -12.34 9.10 20.85
CA VAL A 135 -13.19 9.54 19.72
C VAL A 135 -12.74 10.93 19.25
N GLY A 136 -12.66 11.12 17.94
CA GLY A 136 -12.12 12.32 17.31
C GLY A 136 -10.61 12.31 17.08
N LYS A 137 -9.86 11.32 17.61
CA LYS A 137 -8.43 11.16 17.32
C LYS A 137 -8.21 10.89 15.84
N LYS A 138 -7.22 11.57 15.27
CA LYS A 138 -6.71 11.32 13.91
C LYS A 138 -5.36 10.62 13.95
N THR A 139 -5.27 9.47 13.31
CA THR A 139 -4.03 8.70 13.16
C THR A 139 -3.57 8.76 11.70
N PRO A 140 -2.37 9.28 11.38
CA PRO A 140 -1.86 9.29 10.02
C PRO A 140 -1.76 7.87 9.44
N LEU A 141 -1.97 7.73 8.13
CA LEU A 141 -1.83 6.46 7.44
C LEU A 141 -1.36 6.59 5.99
N VAL A 142 -0.90 5.46 5.45
CA VAL A 142 -0.75 5.23 4.00
C VAL A 142 -1.53 3.99 3.61
N ALA A 143 -2.25 4.06 2.50
CA ALA A 143 -2.95 2.93 1.90
C ALA A 143 -2.35 2.58 0.53
N ARG A 144 -2.29 1.29 0.21
CA ARG A 144 -1.93 0.79 -1.11
C ARG A 144 -2.97 -0.22 -1.59
N PHE A 145 -3.52 0.07 -2.76
CA PHE A 145 -4.41 -0.78 -3.52
C PHE A 145 -3.65 -1.47 -4.65
N SER A 146 -4.12 -2.64 -5.09
CA SER A 146 -3.41 -3.42 -6.11
C SER A 146 -4.29 -4.48 -6.74
N THR A 147 -3.92 -4.97 -7.92
CA THR A 147 -4.32 -6.31 -8.38
C THR A 147 -3.48 -7.37 -7.64
N VAL A 148 -3.54 -8.66 -8.00
CA VAL A 148 -2.82 -9.77 -7.34
C VAL A 148 -1.79 -10.40 -8.29
N ILE A 149 -2.24 -10.90 -9.44
CA ILE A 149 -1.45 -11.85 -10.25
C ILE A 149 -0.54 -11.17 -11.26
N GLY A 150 -0.96 -10.00 -11.75
CA GLY A 150 -0.27 -9.24 -12.78
C GLY A 150 1.03 -8.61 -12.28
N GLU A 151 2.03 -8.55 -13.16
CA GLU A 151 3.32 -7.90 -12.91
C GLU A 151 3.18 -6.36 -12.94
N ARG A 152 4.25 -5.61 -12.67
CA ARG A 152 4.22 -4.13 -12.55
C ARG A 152 3.58 -3.39 -13.73
N GLY A 153 3.66 -3.94 -14.94
CA GLY A 153 3.10 -3.35 -16.17
C GLY A 153 1.72 -3.88 -16.58
N SER A 154 1.08 -4.72 -15.77
CA SER A 154 -0.25 -5.27 -16.07
C SER A 154 -1.37 -4.23 -15.93
N ALA A 155 -2.56 -4.51 -16.47
CA ALA A 155 -3.68 -3.59 -16.44
C ALA A 155 -4.46 -3.60 -15.12
N ASP A 156 -4.89 -2.42 -14.66
CA ASP A 156 -5.62 -2.22 -13.41
C ASP A 156 -7.04 -2.81 -13.43
N THR A 157 -7.65 -2.95 -14.61
CA THR A 157 -9.05 -3.37 -14.79
C THR A 157 -9.22 -4.87 -15.01
N ALA A 158 -8.14 -5.66 -14.94
CA ALA A 158 -8.20 -7.12 -15.05
C ALA A 158 -9.08 -7.75 -13.95
N ARG A 159 -9.76 -8.87 -14.25
CA ARG A 159 -10.53 -9.63 -13.25
C ARG A 159 -9.56 -10.25 -12.24
N ASP A 160 -9.62 -9.81 -10.99
CA ASP A 160 -8.68 -10.20 -9.95
C ASP A 160 -9.25 -9.79 -8.58
N PRO A 161 -8.91 -10.43 -7.44
CA PRO A 161 -9.06 -9.75 -6.17
C PRO A 161 -8.25 -8.45 -6.18
N ARG A 162 -8.58 -7.52 -5.29
CA ARG A 162 -7.79 -6.30 -5.09
C ARG A 162 -7.17 -6.30 -3.71
N GLY A 163 -5.88 -6.02 -3.63
CA GLY A 163 -5.22 -5.74 -2.35
C GLY A 163 -5.75 -4.43 -1.77
N PHE A 164 -5.95 -4.40 -0.45
CA PHE A 164 -6.40 -3.24 0.32
C PHE A 164 -5.56 -3.18 1.59
N SER A 165 -4.33 -2.67 1.46
CA SER A 165 -3.37 -2.61 2.55
C SER A 165 -3.31 -1.22 3.16
N ILE A 166 -3.36 -1.14 4.49
CA ILE A 166 -3.32 0.12 5.25
C ILE A 166 -2.22 0.02 6.31
N LYS A 167 -1.40 1.05 6.41
CA LYS A 167 -0.37 1.23 7.45
C LYS A 167 -0.78 2.43 8.29
N PHE A 168 -1.02 2.20 9.57
CA PHE A 168 -1.33 3.23 10.56
C PHE A 168 -0.07 3.57 11.34
N TYR A 169 0.26 4.86 11.42
CA TYR A 169 1.38 5.35 12.21
C TYR A 169 0.88 5.78 13.59
N THR A 170 0.94 4.86 14.55
CA THR A 170 0.44 5.05 15.92
C THR A 170 1.57 5.45 16.87
N GLU A 171 1.22 5.85 18.08
CA GLU A 171 2.17 6.18 19.14
C GLU A 171 2.88 4.92 19.68
N ASP A 172 2.25 3.75 19.55
CA ASP A 172 2.80 2.44 19.94
C ASP A 172 3.51 1.71 18.80
N GLY A 173 3.72 2.38 17.66
CA GLY A 173 4.42 1.84 16.50
C GLY A 173 3.55 1.81 15.24
N ILE A 174 3.79 0.81 14.39
CA ILE A 174 3.03 0.62 13.16
C ILE A 174 2.04 -0.51 13.35
N TRP A 175 0.78 -0.28 12.98
CA TRP A 175 -0.16 -1.34 12.68
C TRP A 175 -0.36 -1.44 11.17
N ASP A 176 -0.18 -2.63 10.61
CA ASP A 176 -0.50 -2.90 9.21
C ASP A 176 -1.72 -3.82 9.10
N MET A 177 -2.83 -3.27 8.61
CA MET A 177 -3.99 -4.04 8.19
C MET A 177 -3.82 -4.38 6.71
N VAL A 178 -3.33 -5.59 6.44
CA VAL A 178 -3.02 -6.05 5.07
C VAL A 178 -4.21 -6.84 4.52
N GLY A 179 -5.21 -6.12 4.01
CA GLY A 179 -6.48 -6.69 3.58
C GLY A 179 -6.58 -6.93 2.08
N ASN A 180 -7.77 -7.37 1.67
CA ASN A 180 -8.21 -7.47 0.29
C ASN A 180 -9.61 -6.84 0.14
N ASN A 181 -10.10 -6.69 -1.08
CA ASN A 181 -11.48 -6.31 -1.37
C ASN A 181 -12.50 -7.44 -1.20
N THR A 182 -12.09 -8.54 -0.57
CA THR A 182 -12.91 -9.71 -0.26
C THR A 182 -12.74 -10.10 1.21
N PRO A 183 -13.81 -10.54 1.91
CA PRO A 183 -13.72 -11.00 3.30
C PRO A 183 -13.14 -12.41 3.44
N ILE A 184 -12.89 -13.11 2.34
CA ILE A 184 -12.44 -14.51 2.30
C ILE A 184 -11.29 -14.70 1.32
N PHE A 185 -10.68 -15.89 1.32
CA PHE A 185 -9.62 -16.25 0.39
C PHE A 185 -9.83 -17.62 -0.27
N PHE A 186 -9.02 -17.96 -1.27
CA PHE A 186 -9.13 -19.20 -2.05
C PHE A 186 -8.67 -20.44 -1.30
N VAL A 187 -7.67 -20.30 -0.43
CA VAL A 187 -7.07 -21.41 0.33
C VAL A 187 -7.06 -21.06 1.81
N ARG A 188 -7.18 -22.09 2.65
CA ARG A 188 -7.20 -21.95 4.12
C ARG A 188 -5.93 -22.44 4.82
N ASP A 189 -4.92 -22.84 4.04
CA ASP A 189 -3.63 -23.31 4.54
C ASP A 189 -2.49 -22.62 3.78
N PRO A 190 -1.53 -21.98 4.46
CA PRO A 190 -0.50 -21.17 3.81
C PRO A 190 0.44 -22.00 2.93
N LEU A 191 0.57 -23.31 3.16
CA LEU A 191 1.38 -24.16 2.28
C LEU A 191 0.81 -24.19 0.86
N MET A 192 -0.53 -24.16 0.73
CA MET A 192 -1.20 -24.13 -0.57
C MET A 192 -1.14 -22.76 -1.25
N PHE A 193 -0.76 -21.69 -0.55
CA PHE A 193 -0.60 -20.36 -1.14
C PHE A 193 0.46 -20.36 -2.25
N ILE A 194 1.54 -21.13 -2.08
CA ILE A 194 2.66 -21.20 -3.04
C ILE A 194 2.15 -21.77 -4.37
N SER A 195 1.57 -22.96 -4.33
CA SER A 195 1.00 -23.61 -5.52
C SER A 195 -0.18 -22.83 -6.10
N PHE A 196 -1.01 -22.21 -5.26
CA PHE A 196 -2.06 -21.31 -5.71
C PHE A 196 -1.45 -20.19 -6.55
N ILE A 197 -0.50 -19.39 -6.02
CA ILE A 197 0.08 -18.28 -6.78
C ILE A 197 0.75 -18.74 -8.08
N HIS A 198 1.43 -19.88 -8.09
CA HIS A 198 1.99 -20.44 -9.33
C HIS A 198 0.90 -20.75 -10.36
N SER A 199 -0.19 -21.41 -9.95
CA SER A 199 -1.32 -21.75 -10.84
C SER A 199 -1.99 -20.54 -11.49
N GLN A 200 -1.95 -19.38 -10.82
CA GLN A 200 -2.58 -18.14 -11.28
C GLN A 200 -1.64 -17.27 -12.14
N LYS A 201 -0.34 -17.57 -12.17
CA LYS A 201 0.67 -16.77 -12.87
C LYS A 201 1.01 -17.42 -14.21
N ARG A 202 2.28 -17.35 -14.60
CA ARG A 202 2.75 -17.72 -15.94
C ARG A 202 3.22 -19.15 -15.93
N ASN A 203 2.86 -19.91 -16.96
CA ASN A 203 3.40 -21.24 -17.19
C ASN A 203 4.93 -21.18 -17.33
N PRO A 204 5.69 -22.11 -16.71
CA PRO A 204 7.15 -22.02 -16.65
C PRO A 204 7.85 -22.24 -17.99
N VAL A 205 7.20 -22.85 -18.99
CA VAL A 205 7.77 -23.08 -20.33
C VAL A 205 7.39 -21.95 -21.28
N THR A 206 6.12 -21.56 -21.29
CA THR A 206 5.61 -20.61 -22.30
C THR A 206 5.64 -19.16 -21.85
N ASN A 207 5.76 -18.91 -20.54
CA ASN A 207 5.64 -17.60 -19.92
C ASN A 207 4.26 -16.91 -20.19
N LEU A 208 3.25 -17.68 -20.57
CA LEU A 208 1.87 -17.22 -20.81
C LEU A 208 0.96 -17.54 -19.63
N LYS A 209 -0.21 -16.88 -19.56
CA LYS A 209 -1.30 -17.30 -18.67
C LYS A 209 -1.83 -18.65 -19.14
N ASP A 210 -2.11 -19.54 -18.20
CA ASP A 210 -2.45 -20.94 -18.47
C ASP A 210 -3.74 -21.30 -17.72
N PHE A 211 -4.81 -21.50 -18.48
CA PHE A 211 -6.12 -21.82 -17.92
C PHE A 211 -6.23 -23.27 -17.43
N ASP A 212 -5.41 -24.18 -17.95
CA ASP A 212 -5.36 -25.55 -17.43
C ASP A 212 -4.75 -25.52 -16.03
N SER A 213 -3.61 -24.84 -15.86
CA SER A 213 -3.00 -24.61 -14.54
C SER A 213 -3.98 -23.94 -13.57
N PHE A 214 -4.69 -22.91 -14.00
CA PHE A 214 -5.69 -22.21 -13.19
C PHE A 214 -6.81 -23.15 -12.73
N TRP A 215 -7.46 -23.85 -13.66
CA TRP A 215 -8.65 -24.65 -13.36
C TRP A 215 -8.30 -25.98 -12.69
N ASP A 216 -7.17 -26.61 -13.02
CA ASP A 216 -6.69 -27.83 -12.35
C ASP A 216 -6.54 -27.57 -10.84
N PHE A 217 -5.82 -26.50 -10.47
CA PHE A 217 -5.70 -26.15 -9.05
C PHE A 217 -7.05 -25.87 -8.39
N ILE A 218 -7.89 -25.04 -9.01
CA ILE A 218 -9.17 -24.63 -8.42
C ILE A 218 -10.12 -25.82 -8.24
N THR A 219 -10.22 -26.71 -9.23
CA THR A 219 -11.13 -27.87 -9.20
C THR A 219 -10.67 -28.95 -8.22
N LEU A 220 -9.35 -29.11 -8.01
CA LEU A 220 -8.80 -30.02 -7.00
C LEU A 220 -8.85 -29.46 -5.57
N ARG A 221 -9.13 -28.16 -5.40
CA ARG A 221 -9.18 -27.46 -4.11
C ARG A 221 -10.57 -26.86 -3.85
N PRO A 222 -11.58 -27.68 -3.48
CA PRO A 222 -12.97 -27.25 -3.37
C PRO A 222 -13.20 -26.17 -2.30
N GLU A 223 -12.28 -25.96 -1.36
CA GLU A 223 -12.31 -24.82 -0.43
C GLU A 223 -12.28 -23.46 -1.14
N SER A 224 -11.79 -23.40 -2.38
CA SER A 224 -11.72 -22.19 -3.19
C SER A 224 -13.06 -21.74 -3.75
N THR A 225 -14.07 -22.61 -3.74
CA THR A 225 -15.37 -22.40 -4.40
C THR A 225 -16.00 -21.07 -4.04
N PHE A 226 -16.06 -20.70 -2.76
CA PHE A 226 -16.72 -19.47 -2.33
C PHE A 226 -16.01 -18.22 -2.88
N GLN A 227 -14.68 -18.18 -2.81
CA GLN A 227 -13.92 -17.06 -3.35
C GLN A 227 -13.94 -17.04 -4.90
N ILE A 228 -14.01 -18.20 -5.56
CA ILE A 228 -14.17 -18.29 -7.03
C ILE A 228 -15.52 -17.74 -7.48
N MET A 229 -16.61 -18.09 -6.79
CA MET A 229 -17.94 -17.52 -7.07
C MET A 229 -17.93 -16.00 -6.94
N ARG A 230 -17.25 -15.46 -5.92
CA ARG A 230 -17.09 -14.01 -5.75
C ARG A 230 -16.19 -13.40 -6.82
N HIS A 231 -15.10 -14.06 -7.18
CA HIS A 231 -14.15 -13.59 -8.21
C HIS A 231 -14.79 -13.48 -9.60
N PHE A 232 -15.68 -14.41 -9.97
CA PHE A 232 -16.43 -14.38 -11.23
C PHE A 232 -17.75 -13.60 -11.18
N SER A 233 -18.15 -13.07 -10.01
CA SER A 233 -19.22 -12.08 -9.91
C SER A 233 -18.78 -10.70 -10.42
N ASP A 234 -19.69 -9.72 -10.41
CA ASP A 234 -19.36 -8.33 -10.77
C ASP A 234 -18.25 -7.73 -9.90
N LEU A 235 -18.09 -8.20 -8.65
CA LEU A 235 -17.07 -7.72 -7.71
C LEU A 235 -15.63 -8.03 -8.13
N GLY A 236 -15.43 -8.85 -9.17
CA GLY A 236 -14.11 -9.19 -9.71
C GLY A 236 -13.44 -8.06 -10.51
N THR A 237 -14.21 -7.06 -10.94
CA THR A 237 -13.75 -5.92 -11.75
C THR A 237 -14.28 -4.61 -11.19
N PRO A 238 -13.81 -4.16 -10.00
CA PRO A 238 -14.28 -2.91 -9.41
C PRO A 238 -13.94 -1.70 -10.30
N ASP A 239 -14.82 -0.70 -10.31
CA ASP A 239 -14.63 0.57 -11.03
C ASP A 239 -13.68 1.49 -10.25
N GLY A 240 -12.38 1.26 -10.43
CA GLY A 240 -11.35 1.96 -9.67
C GLY A 240 -11.27 1.49 -8.22
N HIS A 241 -10.28 2.01 -7.49
CA HIS A 241 -10.04 1.59 -6.10
C HIS A 241 -11.04 2.16 -5.10
N ARG A 242 -11.69 3.28 -5.43
CA ARG A 242 -12.59 4.00 -4.51
C ARG A 242 -13.94 3.31 -4.34
N HIS A 243 -14.35 2.52 -5.33
CA HIS A 243 -15.66 1.86 -5.39
C HIS A 243 -15.65 0.39 -4.92
N MET A 244 -14.69 0.01 -4.09
CA MET A 244 -14.63 -1.33 -3.48
C MET A 244 -14.51 -1.24 -1.97
N ASN A 245 -15.07 -2.22 -1.27
CA ASN A 245 -14.83 -2.41 0.16
C ASN A 245 -13.42 -2.99 0.39
N GLY A 246 -12.93 -2.90 1.62
CA GLY A 246 -11.73 -3.57 2.11
C GLY A 246 -12.05 -4.43 3.32
N TYR A 247 -11.30 -5.51 3.50
CA TYR A 247 -11.51 -6.46 4.60
C TYR A 247 -10.16 -6.99 5.08
N GLY A 248 -10.03 -7.17 6.40
CA GLY A 248 -8.90 -7.90 6.98
C GLY A 248 -8.87 -9.37 6.54
N SER A 249 -10.01 -9.90 6.10
CA SER A 249 -10.27 -11.30 5.73
C SER A 249 -10.11 -12.28 6.89
N ASN A 250 -8.91 -12.37 7.45
CA ASN A 250 -8.60 -13.23 8.57
C ASN A 250 -9.38 -12.81 9.82
N THR A 251 -9.58 -13.77 10.72
CA THR A 251 -9.96 -13.48 12.10
C THR A 251 -8.74 -12.93 12.83
N TYR A 252 -8.92 -11.90 13.64
CA TYR A 252 -7.91 -11.33 14.54
C TYR A 252 -8.41 -11.43 15.99
N LYS A 253 -7.57 -11.02 16.94
CA LYS A 253 -7.92 -10.94 18.35
C LYS A 253 -7.75 -9.48 18.80
N LEU A 254 -8.74 -8.95 19.49
CA LEU A 254 -8.65 -7.66 20.18
C LEU A 254 -8.54 -7.93 21.68
N VAL A 255 -7.72 -7.14 22.37
CA VAL A 255 -7.49 -7.28 23.82
C VAL A 255 -7.73 -5.93 24.47
N ASN A 256 -8.63 -5.86 25.43
CA ASN A 256 -8.98 -4.62 26.13
C ASN A 256 -7.98 -4.26 27.25
N GLU A 257 -8.25 -3.19 28.01
CA GLU A 257 -7.36 -2.72 29.09
C GLU A 257 -7.26 -3.72 30.25
N GLU A 258 -8.32 -4.48 30.53
CA GLU A 258 -8.30 -5.54 31.55
C GLU A 258 -7.58 -6.82 31.09
N GLY A 259 -7.15 -6.88 29.83
CA GLY A 259 -6.49 -8.06 29.26
C GLY A 259 -7.45 -9.14 28.76
N HIS A 260 -8.75 -8.85 28.66
CA HIS A 260 -9.75 -9.78 28.12
C HIS A 260 -9.71 -9.80 26.59
N PRO A 261 -9.52 -10.98 25.97
CA PRO A 261 -9.49 -11.11 24.53
C PRO A 261 -10.88 -11.41 23.94
N VAL A 262 -11.16 -10.86 22.76
CA VAL A 262 -12.25 -11.27 21.86
C VAL A 262 -11.70 -11.49 20.46
N TYR A 263 -12.35 -12.32 19.65
CA TYR A 263 -12.03 -12.40 18.23
C TYR A 263 -12.76 -11.30 17.45
N CYS A 264 -12.16 -10.87 16.33
CA CYS A 264 -12.77 -9.87 15.46
C CYS A 264 -12.51 -10.11 13.96
N LYS A 265 -13.34 -9.47 13.13
CA LYS A 265 -13.12 -9.26 11.69
C LYS A 265 -13.13 -7.76 11.40
N PHE A 266 -12.20 -7.27 10.59
CA PHE A 266 -12.15 -5.87 10.16
C PHE A 266 -12.82 -5.68 8.80
N HIS A 267 -13.68 -4.68 8.68
CA HIS A 267 -14.40 -4.30 7.47
C HIS A 267 -14.21 -2.81 7.20
N PHE A 268 -13.95 -2.43 5.95
CA PHE A 268 -13.82 -1.05 5.49
C PHE A 268 -14.79 -0.86 4.33
N LEU A 269 -15.96 -0.29 4.59
CA LEU A 269 -17.01 -0.13 3.58
C LEU A 269 -16.83 1.20 2.85
N THR A 270 -16.87 1.19 1.52
CA THR A 270 -16.69 2.42 0.72
C THR A 270 -17.85 3.37 0.93
N ASP A 271 -17.54 4.64 1.22
CA ASP A 271 -18.56 5.69 1.31
C ASP A 271 -18.97 6.23 -0.08
N GLN A 272 -18.30 5.79 -1.15
CA GLN A 272 -18.60 6.17 -2.54
C GLN A 272 -19.61 5.20 -3.20
N GLY A 273 -19.98 4.13 -2.49
CA GLY A 273 -20.79 3.03 -2.99
C GLY A 273 -20.00 2.06 -3.85
N VAL A 274 -20.37 0.78 -3.78
CA VAL A 274 -19.77 -0.28 -4.59
C VAL A 274 -20.18 -0.12 -6.06
N ARG A 275 -19.20 -0.11 -6.96
CA ARG A 275 -19.41 -0.04 -8.42
C ARG A 275 -18.41 -0.95 -9.13
N ASN A 276 -18.87 -1.55 -10.22
CA ASN A 276 -18.10 -2.53 -10.98
C ASN A 276 -18.16 -2.19 -12.48
N LEU A 277 -17.11 -2.60 -13.19
CA LEU A 277 -17.03 -2.55 -14.65
C LEU A 277 -17.61 -3.84 -15.23
N THR A 278 -18.39 -3.71 -16.31
CA THR A 278 -18.75 -4.87 -17.14
C THR A 278 -17.50 -5.40 -17.85
N ALA A 279 -17.54 -6.67 -18.27
CA ALA A 279 -16.40 -7.31 -18.92
C ALA A 279 -15.90 -6.54 -20.16
N ASP A 280 -16.82 -6.03 -20.99
CA ASP A 280 -16.48 -5.26 -22.19
C ASP A 280 -15.81 -3.91 -21.86
N VAL A 281 -16.28 -3.22 -20.82
CA VAL A 281 -15.69 -1.95 -20.38
C VAL A 281 -14.31 -2.20 -19.78
N ALA A 282 -14.17 -3.23 -18.93
CA ALA A 282 -12.90 -3.61 -18.33
C ALA A 282 -11.84 -3.96 -19.39
N LYS A 283 -12.23 -4.74 -20.42
CA LYS A 283 -11.38 -5.11 -21.56
C LYS A 283 -10.98 -3.91 -22.41
N ARG A 284 -11.91 -2.97 -22.65
CA ARG A 284 -11.60 -1.73 -23.37
C ARG A 284 -10.60 -0.88 -22.60
N LEU A 285 -10.82 -0.68 -21.29
CA LEU A 285 -9.92 0.09 -20.44
C LEU A 285 -8.55 -0.55 -20.28
N GLU A 286 -8.46 -1.88 -20.28
CA GLU A 286 -7.17 -2.59 -20.29
C GLU A 286 -6.31 -2.20 -21.50
N ALA A 287 -6.91 -1.95 -22.67
CA ALA A 287 -6.21 -1.50 -23.87
C ALA A 287 -6.00 0.03 -23.92
N GLU A 288 -6.97 0.82 -23.48
CA GLU A 288 -6.95 2.29 -23.58
C GLU A 288 -6.18 2.98 -22.44
N ASP A 289 -6.27 2.45 -21.22
CA ASP A 289 -5.67 3.01 -20.01
C ASP A 289 -5.35 1.89 -19.00
N PRO A 290 -4.24 1.15 -19.17
CA PRO A 290 -3.85 0.08 -18.25
C PRO A 290 -3.60 0.59 -16.81
N ASP A 291 -3.51 1.90 -16.60
CA ASP A 291 -3.32 2.56 -15.30
C ASP A 291 -4.62 3.24 -14.80
N TYR A 292 -5.78 2.79 -15.27
CA TYR A 292 -7.10 3.38 -14.97
C TYR A 292 -7.34 3.64 -13.48
N SER A 293 -7.13 2.64 -12.62
CA SER A 293 -7.45 2.77 -11.18
C SER A 293 -6.45 3.68 -10.47
N THR A 294 -5.20 3.68 -10.94
CA THR A 294 -4.15 4.61 -10.48
C THR A 294 -4.51 6.06 -10.84
N ARG A 295 -4.91 6.29 -12.09
CA ARG A 295 -5.34 7.60 -12.59
C ARG A 295 -6.59 8.10 -11.87
N ASP A 296 -7.59 7.23 -11.69
CA ASP A 296 -8.82 7.52 -10.95
C ASP A 296 -8.51 8.01 -9.53
N LEU A 297 -7.75 7.24 -8.74
CA LEU A 297 -7.41 7.59 -7.38
C LEU A 297 -6.64 8.92 -7.30
N TYR A 298 -5.62 9.07 -8.15
CA TYR A 298 -4.78 10.28 -8.16
C TYR A 298 -5.60 11.53 -8.45
N ASN A 299 -6.44 11.49 -9.50
CA ASN A 299 -7.21 12.65 -9.95
C ASN A 299 -8.26 13.09 -8.93
N HIS A 300 -8.94 12.14 -8.28
CA HIS A 300 -9.95 12.46 -7.25
C HIS A 300 -9.31 13.17 -6.06
N ILE A 301 -8.18 12.65 -5.55
CA ILE A 301 -7.43 13.30 -4.48
C ILE A 301 -6.90 14.67 -4.91
N ALA A 302 -6.32 14.78 -6.11
CA ALA A 302 -5.81 16.04 -6.64
C ALA A 302 -6.90 17.12 -6.81
N SER A 303 -8.15 16.69 -7.06
CA SER A 303 -9.31 17.59 -7.19
C SER A 303 -10.00 17.94 -5.87
N GLY A 304 -9.56 17.36 -4.74
CA GLY A 304 -10.18 17.55 -3.43
C GLY A 304 -11.40 16.65 -3.16
N ASP A 305 -11.71 15.71 -4.06
CA ASP A 305 -12.75 14.70 -3.86
C ASP A 305 -12.15 13.47 -3.17
N PHE A 306 -11.91 13.60 -1.87
CA PHE A 306 -11.18 12.62 -1.08
C PHE A 306 -12.01 11.35 -0.85
N PRO A 307 -11.57 10.16 -1.34
CA PRO A 307 -12.27 8.93 -1.03
C PRO A 307 -12.09 8.56 0.44
N SER A 308 -13.12 7.90 0.95
CA SER A 308 -13.21 7.48 2.34
C SER A 308 -13.95 6.16 2.52
N TRP A 309 -13.60 5.46 3.59
CA TRP A 309 -14.19 4.20 4.00
C TRP A 309 -14.53 4.24 5.47
N THR A 310 -15.72 3.76 5.82
CA THR A 310 -16.11 3.57 7.22
C THR A 310 -15.67 2.19 7.70
N MET A 311 -14.89 2.18 8.77
CA MET A 311 -14.35 0.97 9.40
C MET A 311 -15.35 0.41 10.41
N TYR A 312 -15.60 -0.88 10.30
CA TYR A 312 -16.39 -1.67 11.22
C TYR A 312 -15.60 -2.87 11.73
N ILE A 313 -16.02 -3.39 12.89
CA ILE A 313 -15.62 -4.70 13.39
C ILE A 313 -16.84 -5.60 13.58
N GLN A 314 -16.67 -6.89 13.33
CA GLN A 314 -17.48 -7.92 13.98
C GLN A 314 -16.72 -8.42 15.19
N VAL A 315 -17.42 -8.82 16.25
CA VAL A 315 -16.84 -9.33 17.49
C VAL A 315 -17.44 -10.69 17.81
N MET A 316 -16.62 -11.65 18.17
CA MET A 316 -17.02 -12.99 18.61
C MET A 316 -16.24 -13.34 19.89
N THR A 317 -16.92 -13.79 20.94
CA THR A 317 -16.25 -14.22 22.17
C THR A 317 -15.54 -15.56 21.98
N PHE A 318 -14.68 -15.94 22.93
CA PHE A 318 -14.01 -17.24 22.88
C PHE A 318 -15.03 -18.38 23.02
N GLU A 319 -16.04 -18.21 23.88
CA GLU A 319 -17.10 -19.19 24.10
C GLU A 319 -17.98 -19.36 22.85
N GLU A 320 -18.26 -18.28 22.13
CA GLU A 320 -18.97 -18.34 20.85
C GLU A 320 -18.13 -19.06 19.79
N ALA A 321 -16.82 -18.80 19.74
CA ALA A 321 -15.91 -19.45 18.81
C ALA A 321 -15.85 -20.98 18.99
N GLU A 322 -15.85 -21.47 20.24
CA GLU A 322 -15.87 -22.91 20.55
C GLU A 322 -17.16 -23.60 20.12
N ARG A 323 -18.28 -22.86 20.09
CA ARG A 323 -19.61 -23.39 19.72
C ARG A 323 -19.98 -23.10 18.28
N PHE A 324 -19.15 -22.36 17.55
CA PHE A 324 -19.49 -21.94 16.20
C PHE A 324 -19.52 -23.13 15.25
N ARG A 325 -20.56 -23.20 14.44
CA ARG A 325 -20.89 -24.36 13.58
C ARG A 325 -19.84 -24.73 12.54
N TRP A 326 -18.89 -23.84 12.26
CA TRP A 326 -17.70 -24.10 11.46
C TRP A 326 -16.52 -23.38 12.07
N ASN A 327 -15.31 -23.75 11.66
CA ASN A 327 -14.08 -23.13 12.16
C ASN A 327 -14.12 -21.59 11.98
N PRO A 328 -14.16 -20.79 13.06
CA PRO A 328 -14.24 -19.33 12.99
C PRO A 328 -12.94 -18.70 12.47
N PHE A 329 -11.87 -19.48 12.35
CA PHE A 329 -10.54 -19.11 11.84
C PHE A 329 -10.29 -19.62 10.41
N ASP A 330 -11.29 -20.21 9.75
CA ASP A 330 -11.19 -20.58 8.34
C ASP A 330 -11.43 -19.35 7.46
N VAL A 331 -10.37 -18.83 6.83
CA VAL A 331 -10.43 -17.67 5.94
C VAL A 331 -11.27 -17.90 4.67
N THR A 332 -11.73 -19.13 4.40
CA THR A 332 -12.70 -19.40 3.32
C THR A 332 -14.15 -19.23 3.78
N LYS A 333 -14.39 -18.75 5.02
CA LYS A 333 -15.72 -18.53 5.61
C LYS A 333 -15.88 -17.10 6.11
N VAL A 334 -17.13 -16.64 6.10
CA VAL A 334 -17.56 -15.38 6.72
C VAL A 334 -18.25 -15.65 8.05
N TRP A 335 -18.32 -14.62 8.90
CA TRP A 335 -19.24 -14.58 10.03
C TRP A 335 -20.53 -13.90 9.56
N PRO A 336 -21.70 -14.56 9.65
CA PRO A 336 -22.96 -13.97 9.22
C PRO A 336 -23.26 -12.68 9.97
N GLU A 337 -23.58 -11.60 9.24
CA GLU A 337 -23.82 -10.28 9.83
C GLU A 337 -25.06 -10.22 10.72
N ASN A 338 -26.03 -11.12 10.53
CA ASN A 338 -27.20 -11.24 11.40
C ASN A 338 -26.89 -11.88 12.77
N GLU A 339 -25.80 -12.64 12.88
CA GLU A 339 -25.33 -13.24 14.13
C GLU A 339 -24.25 -12.36 14.78
N PHE A 340 -23.36 -11.80 13.96
CA PHE A 340 -22.27 -10.92 14.39
C PHE A 340 -22.39 -9.57 13.67
N PRO A 341 -23.20 -8.63 14.18
CA PRO A 341 -23.44 -7.35 13.53
C PRO A 341 -22.18 -6.48 13.45
N LEU A 342 -22.15 -5.61 12.45
CA LEU A 342 -21.08 -4.63 12.28
C LEU A 342 -21.16 -3.54 13.35
N ILE A 343 -20.05 -3.32 14.05
CA ILE A 343 -19.87 -2.26 15.04
C ILE A 343 -18.94 -1.21 14.43
N GLU A 344 -19.42 0.03 14.29
CA GLU A 344 -18.62 1.12 13.74
C GLU A 344 -17.44 1.46 14.66
N VAL A 345 -16.30 1.79 14.06
CA VAL A 345 -15.07 2.18 14.78
C VAL A 345 -14.64 3.60 14.40
N GLY A 346 -14.58 3.88 13.10
CA GLY A 346 -13.99 5.11 12.59
C GLY A 346 -14.02 5.19 11.09
N LYS A 347 -13.37 6.21 10.54
CA LYS A 347 -13.38 6.53 9.11
C LYS A 347 -11.96 6.76 8.59
N MET A 348 -11.59 6.00 7.56
CA MET A 348 -10.38 6.25 6.77
C MET A 348 -10.69 7.29 5.69
N VAL A 349 -9.85 8.32 5.55
CA VAL A 349 -9.92 9.31 4.47
C VAL A 349 -8.55 9.40 3.80
N LEU A 350 -8.50 9.33 2.47
CA LEU A 350 -7.27 9.53 1.69
C LEU A 350 -7.27 10.93 1.08
N ASP A 351 -6.40 11.80 1.58
CA ASP A 351 -6.41 13.23 1.27
C ASP A 351 -5.11 13.74 0.61
N ARG A 352 -4.13 12.86 0.40
CA ARG A 352 -2.83 13.27 -0.16
C ARG A 352 -2.23 12.22 -1.08
N ASN A 353 -1.92 12.65 -2.30
CA ASN A 353 -1.16 11.84 -3.26
C ASN A 353 0.31 11.68 -2.83
N PRO A 354 0.98 10.58 -3.24
CA PRO A 354 2.42 10.45 -3.05
C PRO A 354 3.17 11.56 -3.77
N THR A 355 4.28 12.03 -3.19
CA THR A 355 5.14 13.00 -3.87
C THR A 355 6.08 12.32 -4.85
N ASN A 356 6.46 11.07 -4.56
CA ASN A 356 7.20 10.21 -5.46
C ASN A 356 6.69 8.77 -5.36
N TYR A 357 6.12 8.24 -6.44
CA TYR A 357 5.55 6.89 -6.45
C TYR A 357 6.57 5.81 -6.04
N PHE A 358 7.82 5.90 -6.49
CA PHE A 358 8.82 4.88 -6.17
C PHE A 358 9.18 4.88 -4.68
N ALA A 359 9.44 6.05 -4.11
CA ALA A 359 9.78 6.22 -2.69
C ALA A 359 8.62 5.87 -1.76
N ASP A 360 7.40 6.31 -2.11
CA ASP A 360 6.24 6.20 -1.23
C ASP A 360 5.43 4.91 -1.44
N ILE A 361 5.28 4.44 -2.68
CA ILE A 361 4.34 3.37 -3.03
C ILE A 361 5.04 2.08 -3.49
N GLU A 362 6.11 2.18 -4.27
CA GLU A 362 6.86 0.98 -4.66
C GLU A 362 7.59 0.40 -3.45
N GLN A 363 8.23 1.26 -2.65
CA GLN A 363 9.03 0.86 -1.49
C GLN A 363 8.26 0.63 -0.18
N VAL A 364 6.97 0.97 -0.09
CA VAL A 364 6.21 0.68 1.14
C VAL A 364 6.09 -0.84 1.38
N GLY A 365 6.39 -1.26 2.61
CA GLY A 365 6.26 -2.65 3.06
C GLY A 365 5.19 -2.75 4.15
N PHE A 366 4.12 -3.49 3.87
CA PHE A 366 3.07 -3.80 4.85
C PHE A 366 3.24 -5.22 5.36
N ALA A 367 3.33 -5.44 6.66
CA ALA A 367 3.47 -6.80 7.19
C ALA A 367 2.44 -7.08 8.29
N PRO A 368 1.62 -8.14 8.17
CA PRO A 368 0.61 -8.48 9.18
C PRO A 368 1.16 -8.68 10.59
N SER A 369 2.46 -8.95 10.74
CA SER A 369 3.14 -9.02 12.04
C SER A 369 3.39 -7.67 12.71
N ASN A 370 3.23 -6.54 11.99
CA ASN A 370 3.20 -5.22 12.61
C ASN A 370 1.81 -5.03 13.24
N MET A 371 1.69 -5.44 14.49
CA MET A 371 0.52 -5.21 15.35
C MET A 371 0.95 -4.41 16.57
N VAL A 372 0.04 -3.59 17.07
CA VAL A 372 0.24 -2.76 18.27
C VAL A 372 -0.51 -3.39 19.45
N PRO A 373 -0.12 -3.11 20.72
CA PRO A 373 -0.82 -3.62 21.89
C PRO A 373 -2.34 -3.43 21.79
N GLY A 374 -3.10 -4.49 22.05
CA GLY A 374 -4.56 -4.50 21.89
C GLY A 374 -5.07 -5.08 20.57
N ILE A 375 -4.17 -5.38 19.62
CA ILE A 375 -4.46 -6.14 18.39
C ILE A 375 -3.46 -7.30 18.30
N GLU A 376 -3.96 -8.52 18.15
CA GLU A 376 -3.19 -9.76 18.13
C GLU A 376 -3.67 -10.70 17.01
N PRO A 377 -2.84 -11.65 16.56
CA PRO A 377 -3.27 -12.65 15.60
C PRO A 377 -4.21 -13.69 16.25
N SER A 378 -5.09 -14.26 15.43
CA SER A 378 -5.86 -15.47 15.78
C SER A 378 -5.12 -16.74 15.31
N PRO A 379 -5.59 -17.97 15.64
CA PRO A 379 -4.98 -19.20 15.15
C PRO A 379 -5.35 -19.55 13.69
N ASP A 380 -5.90 -18.61 12.91
CA ASP A 380 -6.10 -18.76 11.46
C ASP A 380 -4.77 -19.13 10.79
N LYS A 381 -4.69 -20.34 10.21
CA LYS A 381 -3.47 -20.89 9.61
C LYS A 381 -2.90 -19.96 8.54
N MET A 382 -3.75 -19.35 7.72
CA MET A 382 -3.30 -18.43 6.68
C MET A 382 -2.70 -17.18 7.31
N LEU A 383 -3.34 -16.60 8.33
CA LEU A 383 -2.77 -15.47 9.05
C LEU A 383 -1.41 -15.81 9.64
N GLN A 384 -1.28 -16.96 10.30
CA GLN A 384 -0.03 -17.42 10.91
C GLN A 384 1.12 -17.50 9.91
N GLY A 385 0.91 -18.07 8.72
CA GLY A 385 1.94 -18.09 7.66
C GLY A 385 2.33 -16.68 7.19
N ARG A 386 1.37 -15.76 7.13
CA ARG A 386 1.62 -14.36 6.71
C ARG A 386 2.40 -13.55 7.74
N LEU A 387 2.36 -13.89 9.03
CA LEU A 387 3.14 -13.20 10.06
C LEU A 387 4.65 -13.25 9.77
N PHE A 388 5.11 -14.35 9.16
CA PHE A 388 6.49 -14.53 8.69
C PHE A 388 6.71 -13.96 7.29
N ALA A 389 5.93 -14.42 6.30
CA ALA A 389 6.25 -14.27 4.88
C ALA A 389 6.45 -12.82 4.41
N TYR A 390 5.71 -11.86 4.98
CA TYR A 390 5.78 -10.46 4.55
C TYR A 390 7.06 -9.77 4.99
N GLN A 391 7.55 -10.01 6.20
CA GLN A 391 8.82 -9.42 6.62
C GLN A 391 9.95 -10.01 5.78
N ASP A 392 9.96 -11.34 5.62
CA ASP A 392 10.96 -12.06 4.83
C ASP A 392 11.07 -11.54 3.38
N THR A 393 9.94 -11.42 2.66
CA THR A 393 9.97 -10.90 1.29
C THR A 393 10.40 -9.43 1.22
N HIS A 394 10.18 -8.62 2.28
CA HIS A 394 10.69 -7.25 2.32
C HIS A 394 12.20 -7.17 2.54
N LEU A 395 12.76 -8.06 3.37
CA LEU A 395 14.22 -8.16 3.56
C LEU A 395 14.92 -8.38 2.21
N TYR A 396 14.34 -9.22 1.34
CA TYR A 396 14.83 -9.41 -0.03
C TYR A 396 14.55 -8.20 -0.94
N ARG A 397 13.30 -7.73 -0.99
CA ARG A 397 12.84 -6.78 -2.02
C ARG A 397 13.37 -5.36 -1.82
N ILE A 398 13.40 -4.89 -0.57
CA ILE A 398 13.69 -3.50 -0.20
C ILE A 398 14.80 -3.40 0.87
N GLY A 399 15.44 -4.52 1.21
CA GLY A 399 16.62 -4.60 2.05
C GLY A 399 16.32 -4.77 3.55
N VAL A 400 17.34 -5.21 4.31
CA VAL A 400 17.21 -5.47 5.75
C VAL A 400 16.81 -4.23 6.56
N ASN A 401 17.27 -3.06 6.13
CA ASN A 401 17.01 -1.78 6.79
C ASN A 401 15.79 -1.05 6.20
N HIS A 402 14.89 -1.74 5.49
CA HIS A 402 13.75 -1.11 4.82
C HIS A 402 12.83 -0.31 5.76
N LYS A 403 12.84 -0.59 7.07
CA LYS A 403 12.09 0.14 8.09
C LYS A 403 12.63 1.55 8.32
N GLN A 404 13.85 1.85 7.87
CA GLN A 404 14.44 3.20 7.90
C GLN A 404 13.99 4.05 6.70
N LEU A 405 13.40 3.44 5.66
CA LEU A 405 12.81 4.20 4.56
C LEU A 405 11.66 5.07 5.08
N PRO A 406 11.52 6.34 4.65
CA PRO A 406 10.58 7.29 5.24
C PRO A 406 9.14 6.77 5.36
N VAL A 407 8.61 6.13 4.31
CA VAL A 407 7.24 5.59 4.31
C VAL A 407 7.05 4.37 5.24
N ASN A 408 8.12 3.66 5.57
CA ASN A 408 8.09 2.49 6.44
C ASN A 408 8.48 2.79 7.89
N SER A 409 9.02 3.98 8.14
CA SER A 409 9.53 4.41 9.43
C SER A 409 8.37 4.70 10.39
N PRO A 410 8.41 4.20 11.64
CA PRO A 410 7.41 4.50 12.65
C PRO A 410 7.62 5.90 13.23
N PHE A 411 7.53 6.96 12.42
CA PHE A 411 7.89 8.33 12.83
C PHE A 411 7.06 8.91 14.00
N ARG A 412 5.98 8.24 14.40
CA ARG A 412 5.14 8.58 15.55
C ARG A 412 5.57 7.91 16.86
N SER A 413 6.50 6.95 16.80
CA SER A 413 6.96 6.14 17.93
C SER A 413 8.49 6.03 17.94
N PRO A 414 9.18 6.36 19.04
CA PRO A 414 10.63 6.22 19.11
C PRO A 414 11.08 4.76 18.95
N VAL A 415 12.02 4.50 18.04
CA VAL A 415 12.63 3.17 17.87
C VAL A 415 13.84 3.04 18.80
N VAL A 416 13.69 2.21 19.84
CA VAL A 416 14.77 1.94 20.80
C VAL A 416 14.91 0.43 20.97
N ASN A 417 15.98 -0.16 20.43
CA ASN A 417 16.21 -1.61 20.46
C ASN A 417 17.71 -1.96 20.37
N THR A 418 18.03 -3.25 20.28
CA THR A 418 19.40 -3.77 20.18
C THR A 418 19.83 -4.15 18.76
N ILE A 419 18.99 -3.89 17.74
CA ILE A 419 19.29 -4.17 16.33
C ILE A 419 20.29 -3.12 15.81
N ARG A 420 21.28 -3.54 15.03
CA ARG A 420 22.38 -2.70 14.49
C ARG A 420 22.74 -3.10 13.07
N ASP A 421 23.43 -2.18 12.40
CA ASP A 421 24.17 -2.38 11.15
C ASP A 421 23.28 -2.78 9.97
N GLY A 422 23.83 -3.56 9.03
CA GLY A 422 23.16 -3.97 7.80
C GLY A 422 23.35 -2.97 6.65
N PRO A 423 23.25 -3.44 5.38
CA PRO A 423 23.39 -2.59 4.22
C PRO A 423 22.42 -1.40 4.24
N MET A 424 22.89 -0.27 3.70
CA MET A 424 22.11 0.95 3.56
C MET A 424 21.47 1.42 4.88
N THR A 425 22.26 1.47 5.96
CA THR A 425 21.85 2.14 7.20
C THR A 425 21.84 3.65 6.97
N TYR A 426 20.66 4.29 7.10
CA TYR A 426 20.44 5.72 6.82
C TYR A 426 20.33 6.58 8.09
N THR A 427 20.18 5.94 9.25
CA THR A 427 20.13 6.60 10.56
C THR A 427 21.51 6.61 11.23
N ASP A 428 21.60 7.19 12.43
CA ASP A 428 22.81 7.14 13.27
C ASP A 428 23.10 5.75 13.87
N ASN A 429 22.36 4.71 13.46
CA ASN A 429 22.45 3.33 13.96
C ASN A 429 22.30 3.24 15.49
N GLN A 430 21.53 4.16 16.10
CA GLN A 430 21.38 4.32 17.55
C GLN A 430 22.69 4.66 18.30
N GLY A 431 23.67 5.24 17.60
CA GLY A 431 24.92 5.76 18.14
C GLY A 431 25.71 4.76 19.00
N GLY A 432 26.32 5.27 20.07
CA GLY A 432 27.12 4.47 21.01
C GLY A 432 26.30 3.70 22.06
N ALA A 433 24.98 3.55 21.89
CA ALA A 433 24.15 2.86 22.88
C ALA A 433 24.47 1.35 22.94
N PRO A 434 24.55 0.72 24.13
CA PRO A 434 24.80 -0.71 24.27
C PRO A 434 23.89 -1.55 23.36
N ASN A 435 24.46 -2.49 22.63
CA ASN A 435 23.76 -3.29 21.61
C ASN A 435 23.29 -4.66 22.13
N TYR A 436 23.25 -4.86 23.46
CA TYR A 436 22.82 -6.09 24.11
C TYR A 436 21.82 -5.81 25.24
N PHE A 437 21.05 -6.83 25.64
CA PHE A 437 20.07 -6.77 26.72
C PHE A 437 20.04 -8.11 27.49
N PRO A 438 19.98 -8.12 28.84
CA PRO A 438 19.99 -6.95 29.73
C PRO A 438 21.36 -6.26 29.80
N SER A 439 21.40 -4.99 30.20
CA SER A 439 22.65 -4.21 30.34
C SER A 439 22.57 -3.19 31.47
N SER A 440 23.60 -3.13 32.33
CA SER A 440 23.74 -2.11 33.39
C SER A 440 24.13 -0.72 32.85
N PHE A 441 24.47 -0.61 31.57
CA PHE A 441 24.87 0.64 30.91
C PHE A 441 23.73 1.27 30.10
N SER A 442 22.55 0.63 30.06
CA SER A 442 21.38 1.14 29.37
C SER A 442 20.17 1.16 30.30
N LYS A 443 19.36 2.23 30.25
CA LYS A 443 18.06 2.30 30.97
C LYS A 443 16.91 1.69 30.16
N ARG A 444 17.20 0.69 29.31
CA ARG A 444 16.16 0.01 28.53
C ARG A 444 15.46 -1.01 29.42
N SER A 445 14.14 -1.06 29.38
CA SER A 445 13.33 -2.04 30.10
C SER A 445 12.20 -2.55 29.21
N GLY A 446 11.66 -3.72 29.54
CA GLY A 446 10.39 -4.17 28.95
C GLY A 446 9.21 -3.27 29.37
N CYS A 447 8.09 -3.42 28.67
CA CYS A 447 6.85 -2.71 28.95
C CYS A 447 5.75 -3.74 29.26
N SER A 448 5.36 -3.89 30.53
CA SER A 448 4.38 -4.90 30.96
C SER A 448 3.00 -4.68 30.37
N SER A 449 2.60 -3.44 30.11
CA SER A 449 1.32 -3.11 29.47
C SER A 449 1.22 -3.61 28.02
N ALA A 450 2.36 -3.93 27.40
CA ALA A 450 2.45 -4.54 26.06
C ALA A 450 2.44 -6.08 26.09
N GLU A 451 2.26 -6.72 27.25
CA GLU A 451 2.15 -8.18 27.33
C GLU A 451 1.00 -8.70 26.45
N GLN A 452 1.27 -9.79 25.73
CA GLN A 452 0.29 -10.47 24.89
C GLN A 452 -0.72 -11.24 25.75
N SER A 453 -1.96 -11.34 25.26
CA SER A 453 -2.96 -12.15 25.94
C SER A 453 -2.58 -13.62 25.95
N ARG A 454 -2.69 -14.24 27.14
CA ARG A 454 -2.44 -15.66 27.34
C ARG A 454 -3.70 -16.44 26.93
N TYR A 455 -3.52 -17.54 26.20
CA TYR A 455 -4.61 -18.43 25.81
C TYR A 455 -4.17 -19.88 25.95
N ARG A 456 -5.13 -20.78 26.15
CA ARG A 456 -4.88 -22.22 26.27
C ARG A 456 -4.88 -22.86 24.88
N VAL A 457 -4.01 -23.86 24.71
CA VAL A 457 -3.94 -24.70 23.51
C VAL A 457 -4.08 -26.16 23.93
N SER A 458 -4.67 -26.98 23.06
CA SER A 458 -4.86 -28.43 23.27
C SER A 458 -4.79 -29.17 21.93
N GLY A 459 -4.56 -30.49 21.99
CA GLY A 459 -4.41 -31.35 20.82
C GLY A 459 -2.96 -31.78 20.56
N ASP A 460 -2.78 -32.73 19.64
CA ASP A 460 -1.47 -33.22 19.23
C ASP A 460 -0.79 -32.24 18.27
N VAL A 461 0.54 -32.27 18.22
CA VAL A 461 1.30 -31.54 17.19
C VAL A 461 1.32 -32.38 15.91
N ALA A 462 0.44 -32.07 14.96
CA ALA A 462 0.32 -32.80 13.70
C ALA A 462 -0.06 -31.88 12.51
N ARG A 463 0.04 -32.41 11.29
CA ARG A 463 -0.46 -31.75 10.07
C ARG A 463 -1.94 -32.07 9.87
N TYR A 464 -2.82 -31.36 10.59
CA TYR A 464 -4.26 -31.56 10.46
C TYR A 464 -4.77 -31.15 9.07
N PHE A 465 -5.47 -32.08 8.40
CA PHE A 465 -5.99 -31.90 7.04
C PHE A 465 -6.85 -30.64 6.93
N SER A 466 -6.56 -29.83 5.91
CA SER A 466 -7.30 -28.60 5.59
C SER A 466 -8.44 -28.83 4.58
N ILE A 467 -8.55 -30.05 4.03
CA ILE A 467 -9.73 -30.55 3.30
C ILE A 467 -10.15 -31.86 3.98
N LEU A 468 -11.45 -32.03 4.23
CA LEU A 468 -12.00 -33.36 4.48
C LEU A 468 -11.75 -34.19 3.22
N HIS A 469 -11.06 -35.33 3.32
CA HIS A 469 -11.12 -36.33 2.26
C HIS A 469 -12.60 -36.69 2.06
N THR A 470 -13.24 -36.11 1.05
CA THR A 470 -14.21 -36.89 0.29
C THR A 470 -13.38 -37.99 -0.34
N ALA A 471 -13.47 -39.18 0.24
CA ALA A 471 -13.14 -40.40 -0.48
C ALA A 471 -13.87 -40.30 -1.83
N ILE A 472 -13.11 -40.11 -2.90
CA ILE A 472 -13.58 -40.32 -4.26
C ILE A 472 -13.56 -41.82 -4.49
#